data_AF-A0A3D1VN00-F1
#
_entry.id   AF-A0A3D1VN00-F1
#
_cell.length_a   1.000
_cell.length_b   1.000
_cell.length_c   1.000
_cell.angle_alpha   90.00
_cell.angle_beta   90.00
_cell.angle_gamma   90.00
#
_symmetry.space_group_name_H-M   'P 1'
#
loop_
_entity.id
_entity.type
_entity.pdbx_description
1 polymer ?
#
loop_
_entity_poly.entity_id
_entity_poly.type
_entity_poly.pdbx_seq_one_letter_code
_entity_poly.pdbx_strand_id
1 'polypeptide(L)'
;EAALRFCQEKLSYPVFVKPANAGSSKGISKVCNQEELKVAFDTAYLYDEKVLVEKAVAGREIEIGLLEKDGEILTSCCGEIRTKA
;
A
#
# COMPACT_ATOMS: atom_id res chain seq x y z
N GLU A 1 -9.30 -3.10 17.87
CA GLU A 1 -8.49 -4.08 18.64
C GLU A 1 -8.35 -5.45 17.97
N ALA A 2 -9.43 -6.12 17.55
CA ALA A 2 -9.33 -7.44 16.89
C ALA A 2 -8.47 -7.43 15.60
N ALA A 3 -8.60 -6.38 14.77
CA ALA A 3 -7.80 -6.22 13.56
C ALA A 3 -6.29 -6.07 13.83
N LEU A 4 -5.92 -5.35 14.89
CA LEU A 4 -4.52 -5.18 15.32
C LEU A 4 -3.90 -6.53 15.70
N ARG A 5 -4.63 -7.32 16.50
CA ARG A 5 -4.19 -8.66 16.90
C ARG A 5 -4.04 -9.60 15.70
N PHE A 6 -5.04 -9.60 14.81
CA PHE A 6 -4.98 -10.39 13.57
C PHE A 6 -3.74 -10.05 12.73
N CYS A 7 -3.43 -8.75 12.58
CA CYS A 7 -2.24 -8.34 11.84
C CYS A 7 -0.94 -8.81 12.52
N GLN A 8 -0.84 -8.70 13.84
CA GLN A 8 0.33 -9.15 14.60
C GLN A 8 0.56 -10.67 14.51
N GLU A 9 -0.51 -11.45 14.44
CA GLU A 9 -0.43 -12.91 14.31
C GLU A 9 -0.11 -13.38 12.89
N LYS A 10 -0.50 -12.60 11.87
CA LYS A 10 -0.44 -13.03 10.46
C LYS A 10 0.66 -12.36 9.65
N LEU A 11 1.17 -11.21 10.07
CA LEU A 11 2.10 -10.40 9.30
C LEU A 11 3.39 -10.15 10.06
N SER A 12 4.49 -10.10 9.32
CA SER A 12 5.79 -9.66 9.83
C SER A 12 6.10 -8.26 9.32
N TYR A 13 6.68 -7.44 10.19
CA TYR A 13 7.12 -6.10 9.83
C TYR A 13 8.34 -6.13 8.88
N PRO A 14 8.54 -5.09 8.03
CA PRO A 14 7.67 -3.94 7.90
C PRO A 14 6.42 -4.22 7.04
N VAL A 15 5.33 -3.53 7.35
CA VAL A 15 4.08 -3.54 6.58
C VAL A 15 3.72 -2.13 6.13
N PHE A 16 2.93 -1.99 5.08
CA PHE A 16 2.23 -0.75 4.74
C PHE A 16 0.77 -0.86 5.17
N VAL A 17 0.28 0.19 5.82
CA VAL A 17 -1.14 0.37 6.14
C VAL A 17 -1.68 1.46 5.23
N LYS A 18 -2.77 1.18 4.52
CA LYS A 18 -3.33 2.03 3.45
C LYS A 18 -4.85 2.11 3.56
N PRO A 19 -5.48 3.28 3.33
CA PRO A 19 -6.90 3.33 3.03
C PRO A 19 -7.17 2.58 1.72
N ALA A 20 -8.22 1.76 1.65
CA ALA A 20 -8.44 0.85 0.52
C ALA A 20 -8.69 1.59 -0.81
N ASN A 21 -9.24 2.80 -0.76
CA ASN A 21 -9.58 3.62 -1.92
C ASN A 21 -8.68 4.87 -2.09
N ALA A 22 -7.43 4.83 -1.60
CA ALA A 22 -6.49 5.94 -1.74
C ALA A 22 -5.65 5.88 -3.03
N GLY A 23 -5.61 6.98 -3.80
CA GLY A 23 -4.79 7.09 -5.03
C GLY A 23 -3.58 8.05 -4.96
N SER A 24 -3.48 8.90 -3.92
CA SER A 24 -2.43 9.94 -3.80
C SER A 24 -1.53 9.76 -2.58
N SER A 25 -1.38 8.52 -2.10
CA SER A 25 -0.61 8.16 -0.90
C SER A 25 -1.05 8.83 0.42
N LYS A 26 -2.18 9.53 0.43
CA LYS A 26 -2.76 10.11 1.65
C LYS A 26 -3.21 8.99 2.59
N GLY A 27 -2.84 9.11 3.86
CA GLY A 27 -3.18 8.10 4.88
C GLY A 27 -2.35 6.82 4.83
N ILE A 28 -1.34 6.74 3.97
CA ILE A 28 -0.45 5.58 3.88
C ILE A 28 0.69 5.70 4.89
N SER A 29 0.93 4.64 5.66
CA SER A 29 2.04 4.58 6.63
C SER A 29 2.87 3.32 6.43
N LYS A 30 4.21 3.46 6.42
CA LYS A 30 5.13 2.32 6.60
C LYS A 30 5.28 2.07 8.10
N VAL A 31 5.01 0.84 8.52
CA VAL A 31 4.97 0.43 9.92
C VAL A 31 6.05 -0.62 10.16
N CYS A 32 6.93 -0.34 11.11
CA CYS A 32 8.08 -1.18 11.46
C CYS A 32 7.89 -1.96 12.76
N ASN A 33 6.90 -1.61 13.57
CA ASN A 33 6.62 -2.24 14.87
C ASN A 33 5.12 -2.15 15.24
N GLN A 34 4.79 -2.73 16.39
CA GLN A 34 3.43 -2.83 16.89
C GLN A 34 2.82 -1.51 17.34
N GLU A 35 3.65 -0.62 17.90
CA GLU A 35 3.23 0.69 18.39
C GLU A 35 2.80 1.58 17.22
N GLU A 36 3.59 1.58 16.15
CA GLU A 36 3.29 2.29 14.90
C GLU A 36 2.04 1.76 14.21
N LEU A 37 1.73 0.46 14.35
CA LEU A 37 0.57 -0.16 13.70
C LEU A 37 -0.74 0.49 14.15
N LYS A 38 -0.88 0.78 15.45
CA LYS A 38 -2.09 1.43 15.97
C LYS A 38 -2.25 2.84 15.38
N VAL A 39 -1.18 3.63 15.39
CA VAL A 39 -1.19 5.01 14.86
C VAL A 39 -1.50 5.02 13.36
N ALA A 40 -0.98 4.04 12.62
CA ALA A 40 -1.23 3.89 11.19
C ALA A 40 -2.68 3.54 10.88
N PHE A 41 -3.33 2.68 11.67
CA PHE A 41 -4.77 2.41 11.55
C PHE A 41 -5.60 3.66 11.83
N ASP A 42 -5.31 4.35 12.94
CA ASP A 42 -6.01 5.60 13.31
C ASP A 42 -5.88 6.64 12.16
N THR A 43 -4.71 6.72 11.53
CA THR A 43 -4.45 7.60 10.38
C THR A 43 -5.19 7.17 9.11
N ALA A 44 -5.16 5.88 8.76
CA ALA A 44 -5.80 5.38 7.55
C ALA A 44 -7.33 5.51 7.62
N TYR A 45 -7.93 5.30 8.79
CA TYR A 45 -9.37 5.46 9.01
C TYR A 45 -9.88 6.90 8.92
N LEU A 46 -8.99 7.91 8.90
CA LEU A 46 -9.40 9.28 8.56
C LEU A 46 -9.80 9.43 7.10
N TYR A 47 -9.39 8.49 6.23
CA TYR A 47 -9.55 8.59 4.78
C TYR A 47 -10.46 7.52 4.19
N ASP A 48 -10.68 6.39 4.87
CA ASP A 48 -11.52 5.30 4.38
C ASP A 48 -12.00 4.42 5.54
N GLU A 49 -13.19 3.84 5.44
CA GLU A 49 -13.72 2.86 6.40
C GLU A 49 -13.07 1.49 6.24
N LYS A 50 -12.45 1.22 5.07
CA LYS A 50 -11.72 -0.01 4.79
C LYS A 50 -10.22 0.26 4.72
N VAL A 51 -9.46 -0.54 5.46
CA VAL A 51 -8.00 -0.44 5.53
C VAL A 51 -7.36 -1.73 5.02
N LEU A 52 -6.35 -1.58 4.16
CA LEU A 52 -5.49 -2.64 3.67
C LEU A 52 -4.17 -2.63 4.46
N VAL A 53 -3.73 -3.82 4.87
CA VAL A 53 -2.39 -4.02 5.45
C VAL A 53 -1.66 -5.03 4.59
N GLU A 54 -0.49 -4.63 4.08
CA GLU A 54 0.30 -5.44 3.16
C GLU A 54 1.78 -5.47 3.57
N LYS A 55 2.48 -6.56 3.25
CA LYS A 55 3.91 -6.67 3.53
C LYS A 55 4.68 -5.64 2.72
N ALA A 56 5.66 -4.98 3.33
CA ALA A 56 6.58 -4.13 2.60
C ALA A 56 7.47 -4.98 1.68
N VAL A 57 7.52 -4.61 0.40
CA VAL A 57 8.36 -5.26 -0.60
C VAL A 57 9.56 -4.35 -0.88
N ALA A 58 10.76 -4.89 -0.70
CA ALA A 58 11.98 -4.25 -1.17
C ALA A 58 12.28 -4.76 -2.59
N GLY A 59 12.29 -3.86 -3.57
CA GLY A 59 12.47 -4.25 -4.95
C GLY A 59 12.54 -3.04 -5.88
N ARG A 60 12.45 -3.34 -7.18
CA ARG A 60 12.37 -2.33 -8.23
C ARG A 60 10.91 -2.00 -8.46
N GLU A 61 10.58 -0.72 -8.46
CA GLU A 61 9.23 -0.24 -8.76
C GLU A 61 9.13 -0.01 -10.27
N ILE A 62 8.31 -0.85 -10.93
CA ILE A 62 8.11 -0.85 -12.37
C ILE A 62 6.64 -0.57 -12.66
N GLU A 63 6.39 0.40 -13.54
CA GLU A 63 5.05 0.81 -13.95
C GLU A 63 4.81 0.52 -15.44
N ILE A 64 3.59 0.12 -15.78
CA ILE A 64 3.14 -0.10 -17.17
C ILE A 64 1.73 0.46 -17.29
N GLY A 65 1.54 1.40 -18.21
CA GLY A 65 0.21 1.91 -18.55
C GLY A 65 -0.53 0.96 -19.47
N LEU A 66 -1.81 0.71 -19.17
CA LEU A 66 -2.71 -0.08 -20.01
C LEU A 66 -3.76 0.85 -20.63
N LEU A 67 -4.07 0.67 -21.91
CA LEU A 67 -5.14 1.37 -22.61
C LEU A 67 -5.95 0.38 -23.42
N GLU A 68 -7.24 0.26 -23.14
CA GLU A 68 -8.16 -0.44 -24.05
C GLU A 68 -8.60 0.51 -25.17
N LYS A 69 -8.45 0.08 -26.41
CA LYS A 69 -8.92 0.80 -27.60
C LYS A 69 -9.49 -0.20 -28.59
N ASP A 70 -10.76 0.00 -28.96
CA ASP A 70 -11.47 -0.82 -29.95
C ASP A 70 -11.47 -2.33 -29.61
N GLY A 71 -11.49 -2.66 -28.32
CA GLY A 71 -11.45 -4.04 -27.81
C GLY A 71 -10.05 -4.66 -27.73
N GLU A 72 -9.00 -3.92 -28.12
CA GLU A 72 -7.60 -4.34 -27.95
C GLU A 72 -6.97 -3.65 -26.73
N ILE A 73 -6.19 -4.41 -25.95
CA ILE A 73 -5.40 -3.87 -24.83
C ILE A 73 -4.01 -3.50 -25.33
N LEU A 74 -3.68 -2.22 -25.28
CA LEU A 74 -2.37 -1.65 -25.58
C LEU A 74 -1.59 -1.41 -24.28
N THR A 75 -0.27 -1.55 -24.34
CA THR A 75 0.63 -1.33 -23.20
C THR A 75 1.66 -0.25 -23.52
N SER A 76 2.00 0.60 -22.55
CA SER A 76 3.19 1.45 -22.65
C SER A 76 4.49 0.62 -22.54
N CYS A 77 5.64 1.25 -22.78
CA CYS A 77 6.92 0.71 -22.31
C CYS A 77 6.94 0.66 -20.76
N CYS A 78 7.78 -0.21 -20.19
CA CYS A 78 8.02 -0.22 -18.74
C CYS A 78 8.72 1.07 -18.29
N GLY A 79 8.13 1.78 -17.33
CA GLY A 79 8.78 2.83 -16.56
C GLY A 79 9.38 2.25 -15.28
N GLU A 80 10.53 2.76 -14.84
CA GLU A 80 11.13 2.41 -13.54
C GLU A 80 11.20 3.68 -12.67
N ILE A 81 10.64 3.61 -11.47
CA ILE A 81 10.83 4.67 -10.47
C ILE A 81 12.15 4.43 -9.76
N ARG A 82 13.01 5.44 -9.78
CA ARG A 82 14.27 5.46 -9.02
C ARG A 82 14.19 6.54 -7.95
N THR A 83 13.93 6.14 -6.72
CA THR A 83 14.09 7.03 -5.58
C THR A 83 15.57 7.27 -5.32
N LYS A 84 16.00 8.53 -5.16
CA LYS A 84 17.35 8.80 -4.66
C LYS A 84 17.43 8.26 -3.23
N ALA A 85 18.49 7.49 -2.96
CA ALA A 85 18.85 7.08 -1.60
C ALA A 85 19.22 8.30 -0.75
#